data_AF-A0A2V8SLQ6-F1
#
_entry.id   AF-A0A2V8SLQ6-F1
#
_cell.length_a   1.000
_cell.length_b   1.000
_cell.length_c   1.000
_cell.angle_alpha   90.00
_cell.angle_beta   90.00
_cell.angle_gamma   90.00
#
_symmetry.space_group_name_H-M   'P 1'
#
loop_
_entity.id
_entity.type
_entity.pdbx_description
1 polymer ?
#
loop_
_entity_poly.entity_id
_entity_poly.type
_entity_poly.pdbx_seq_one_letter_code
_entity_poly.pdbx_strand_id
1 'polypeptide(L)'
;MNKPSNIETAALFIIVLLVSLPCSASATARQREHLTDEEVELVRDNQELDKRTAVFIKAAERRLLAVTSPEEAAKQSAKDKETWGEVKGTRAQLLYDISKILDEAVVNIDDSALHNPDSPLLRKSLYMLSEAVGRILPQLDRLRAGAREQTEADQLDRAIETAKEIADAAKERGVNAEDMKTKVTKDSKATKKGN
;
A
#
# COMPACT_ATOMS: atom_id res chain seq x y z
N MET A 1 -25.44 -50.21 -80.56
CA MET A 1 -25.98 -50.11 -79.18
C MET A 1 -24.86 -50.57 -78.26
N ASN A 2 -24.04 -49.63 -77.79
CA ASN A 2 -22.69 -49.92 -77.30
C ASN A 2 -22.56 -49.53 -75.82
N LYS A 3 -22.19 -50.51 -74.98
CA LYS A 3 -21.35 -50.33 -73.77
C LYS A 3 -19.90 -50.02 -74.22
N PRO A 4 -18.96 -49.52 -73.37
CA PRO A 4 -18.91 -49.65 -71.91
C PRO A 4 -18.47 -48.39 -71.11
N SER A 5 -18.61 -48.50 -69.79
CA SER A 5 -17.99 -47.69 -68.73
C SER A 5 -16.49 -47.98 -68.57
N ASN A 6 -15.64 -46.95 -68.40
CA ASN A 6 -14.36 -46.92 -67.65
C ASN A 6 -13.88 -45.45 -67.51
N ILE A 7 -13.69 -44.94 -66.28
CA ILE A 7 -12.41 -44.60 -65.59
C ILE A 7 -11.75 -43.30 -66.09
N GLU A 8 -11.49 -42.36 -65.17
CA GLU A 8 -10.24 -41.57 -64.97
C GLU A 8 -10.52 -40.38 -64.00
N THR A 9 -10.19 -40.51 -62.71
CA THR A 9 -9.03 -39.88 -62.02
C THR A 9 -8.90 -38.36 -62.17
N ALA A 10 -9.13 -37.63 -61.07
CA ALA A 10 -8.18 -36.63 -60.59
C ALA A 10 -8.48 -36.25 -59.12
N ALA A 11 -7.50 -36.49 -58.26
CA ALA A 11 -7.47 -36.03 -56.88
C ALA A 11 -7.22 -34.52 -56.83
N LEU A 12 -7.81 -33.82 -55.84
CA LEU A 12 -7.24 -32.56 -55.37
C LEU A 12 -7.33 -32.47 -53.85
N PHE A 13 -6.15 -32.43 -53.25
CA PHE A 13 -5.86 -32.19 -51.85
C PHE A 13 -6.45 -30.84 -51.37
N ILE A 14 -7.17 -30.84 -50.25
CA ILE A 14 -7.38 -29.63 -49.45
C ILE A 14 -6.53 -29.78 -48.18
N ILE A 15 -5.44 -29.04 -48.15
CA ILE A 15 -4.57 -28.83 -47.00
C ILE A 15 -5.35 -28.01 -45.96
N VAL A 16 -5.64 -28.60 -44.80
CA VAL A 16 -6.15 -27.86 -43.63
C VAL A 16 -4.96 -27.15 -42.98
N LEU A 17 -4.86 -25.84 -43.22
CA LEU A 17 -3.92 -24.97 -42.52
C LEU A 17 -4.48 -24.71 -41.10
N LEU A 18 -3.98 -25.46 -40.11
CA LEU A 18 -4.21 -25.18 -38.69
C LEU A 18 -3.47 -23.87 -38.34
N VAL A 19 -4.18 -22.76 -38.36
CA VAL A 19 -3.69 -21.49 -37.80
C VAL A 19 -3.72 -21.64 -36.28
N SER A 20 -2.57 -21.94 -35.71
CA SER A 20 -2.31 -21.84 -34.28
C SER A 20 -2.42 -20.37 -33.85
N LEU A 21 -3.58 -19.98 -33.31
CA LEU A 21 -3.71 -18.71 -32.60
C LEU A 21 -2.79 -18.74 -31.37
N PRO A 22 -1.82 -17.80 -31.24
CA PRO A 22 -1.14 -17.61 -29.98
C PRO A 22 -2.15 -17.05 -28.96
N CYS A 23 -2.40 -17.84 -27.92
CA CYS A 23 -3.07 -17.41 -26.70
C CYS A 23 -2.35 -16.15 -26.18
N SER A 24 -3.03 -15.00 -26.23
CA SER A 24 -2.50 -13.76 -25.68
C SER A 24 -2.21 -13.97 -24.20
N ALA A 25 -0.94 -13.86 -23.83
CA ALA A 25 -0.53 -13.73 -22.45
C ALA A 25 -1.29 -12.56 -21.84
N SER A 26 -2.22 -12.86 -20.94
CA SER A 26 -2.76 -11.84 -20.05
C SER A 26 -1.59 -11.38 -19.19
N ALA A 27 -1.05 -10.20 -19.51
CA ALA A 27 -0.20 -9.48 -18.58
C ALA A 27 -1.09 -9.15 -17.37
N THR A 28 -1.09 -10.01 -16.36
CA THR A 28 -1.58 -9.64 -15.04
C THR A 28 -0.78 -8.41 -14.65
N ALA A 29 -1.43 -7.24 -14.65
CA ALA A 29 -0.88 -6.04 -14.05
C ALA A 29 -0.55 -6.42 -12.61
N ARG A 30 0.72 -6.72 -12.35
CA ARG A 30 1.20 -7.06 -11.01
C ARG A 30 0.87 -5.84 -10.17
N GLN A 31 -0.05 -6.00 -9.21
CA GLN A 31 -0.42 -4.93 -8.30
C GLN A 31 0.88 -4.41 -7.70
N ARG A 32 1.12 -3.11 -7.88
CA ARG A 32 2.36 -2.49 -7.43
C ARG A 32 2.44 -2.66 -5.91
N GLU A 33 3.53 -3.25 -5.44
CA GLU A 33 3.89 -3.26 -4.02
C GLU A 33 4.17 -1.82 -3.59
N HIS A 34 3.40 -1.31 -2.63
CA HIS A 34 3.55 0.06 -2.15
C HIS A 34 4.66 0.21 -1.11
N LEU A 35 5.09 -0.90 -0.49
CA LEU A 35 6.26 -0.98 0.41
C LEU A 35 7.50 -1.49 -0.33
N THR A 36 8.68 -1.12 0.14
CA THR A 36 9.92 -1.80 -0.27
C THR A 36 10.03 -3.17 0.40
N ASP A 37 10.85 -4.06 -0.16
CA ASP A 37 11.08 -5.39 0.45
C ASP A 37 11.59 -5.26 1.89
N GLU A 38 12.49 -4.31 2.15
CA GLU A 38 13.00 -4.02 3.48
C GLU A 38 11.93 -3.46 4.43
N GLU A 39 11.02 -2.61 3.93
CA GLU A 39 9.88 -2.13 4.72
C GLU A 39 8.90 -3.25 5.06
N VAL A 40 8.67 -4.20 4.15
CA VAL A 40 7.88 -5.41 4.43
C VAL A 40 8.53 -6.24 5.52
N GLU A 41 9.84 -6.43 5.49
CA GLU A 41 10.57 -7.12 6.56
C GLU A 41 10.48 -6.36 7.89
N LEU A 42 10.57 -5.03 7.88
CA LEU A 42 10.36 -4.22 9.07
C LEU A 42 8.94 -4.37 9.64
N VAL A 43 7.90 -4.38 8.79
CA VAL A 43 6.52 -4.65 9.21
C VAL A 43 6.42 -6.05 9.81
N ARG A 44 7.07 -7.05 9.20
CA ARG A 44 7.09 -8.44 9.67
C ARG A 44 7.78 -8.57 11.03
N ASP A 45 8.87 -7.87 11.26
CA ASP A 45 9.64 -7.94 12.50
C ASP A 45 9.02 -7.10 13.64
N ASN A 46 8.22 -6.08 13.31
CA ASN A 46 7.59 -5.18 14.25
C ASN A 46 6.09 -5.48 14.45
N GLN A 47 5.75 -6.68 14.93
CA GLN A 47 4.35 -7.11 15.09
C GLN A 47 3.54 -6.38 16.18
N GLU A 48 4.21 -5.68 17.11
CA GLU A 48 3.51 -4.85 18.11
C GLU A 48 2.89 -3.64 17.40
N LEU A 49 1.62 -3.35 17.66
CA LEU A 49 0.85 -2.39 16.87
C LEU A 49 1.52 -1.02 16.75
N ASP A 50 2.09 -0.49 17.84
CA ASP A 50 2.77 0.82 17.87
C ASP A 50 4.05 0.81 17.04
N LYS A 51 4.83 -0.27 17.12
CA LYS A 51 6.04 -0.46 16.32
C LYS A 51 5.71 -0.60 14.84
N ARG A 52 4.70 -1.40 14.49
CA ARG A 52 4.24 -1.54 13.09
C ARG A 52 3.75 -0.21 12.54
N THR A 53 2.98 0.53 13.34
CA THR A 53 2.48 1.87 12.98
C THR A 53 3.64 2.82 12.71
N ALA A 54 4.72 2.77 13.50
CA ALA A 54 5.92 3.57 13.25
C ALA A 54 6.58 3.25 11.89
N VAL A 55 6.58 1.98 11.48
CA VAL A 55 7.08 1.57 10.15
C VAL A 55 6.24 2.18 9.04
N PHE A 56 4.91 2.09 9.12
CA PHE A 56 4.02 2.71 8.14
C PHE A 56 4.17 4.23 8.08
N ILE A 57 4.23 4.90 9.23
CA ILE A 57 4.45 6.36 9.30
C ILE A 57 5.73 6.74 8.56
N LYS A 58 6.85 6.08 8.88
CA LYS A 58 8.13 6.40 8.24
C LYS A 58 8.10 6.07 6.75
N ALA A 59 7.49 4.97 6.33
CA ALA A 59 7.35 4.61 4.92
C ALA A 59 6.57 5.69 4.14
N ALA A 60 5.47 6.20 4.68
CA ALA A 60 4.69 7.27 4.09
C ALA A 60 5.47 8.60 4.04
N GLU A 61 6.14 8.98 5.13
CA GLU A 61 6.94 10.21 5.22
C GLU A 61 8.12 10.19 4.22
N ARG A 62 8.76 9.03 4.00
CA ARG A 62 9.83 8.89 3.00
C ARG A 62 9.34 9.14 1.57
N ARG A 63 8.15 8.61 1.22
CA ARG A 63 7.53 8.83 -0.10
C ARG A 63 7.06 10.28 -0.24
N LEU A 64 6.52 10.87 0.81
CA LEU A 64 6.15 12.28 0.83
C LEU A 64 7.37 13.17 0.60
N LEU A 65 8.48 12.90 1.30
CA LEU A 65 9.73 13.63 1.10
C LEU A 65 10.25 13.48 -0.34
N ALA A 66 10.15 12.28 -0.93
CA ALA A 66 10.54 12.05 -2.31
C ALA A 66 9.71 12.86 -3.32
N VAL A 67 8.44 13.18 -3.03
CA VAL A 67 7.60 14.01 -3.91
C VAL A 67 7.66 15.50 -3.61
N THR A 68 8.00 15.92 -2.39
CA THR A 68 8.07 17.33 -1.99
C THR A 68 9.48 17.91 -2.06
N SER A 69 10.52 17.11 -1.86
CA SER A 69 11.92 17.54 -1.83
C SER A 69 12.88 16.42 -2.29
N PRO A 70 12.93 16.12 -3.61
CA PRO A 70 13.68 14.99 -4.15
C PRO A 70 15.18 14.96 -3.81
N GLU A 71 15.83 16.13 -3.74
CA GLU A 71 17.26 16.22 -3.37
C GLU A 71 17.52 15.82 -1.91
N GLU A 72 16.63 16.21 -1.01
CA GLU A 72 16.69 15.83 0.40
C GLU A 72 16.35 14.34 0.57
N ALA A 73 15.34 13.87 -0.16
CA ALA A 73 14.98 12.46 -0.20
C ALA A 73 16.13 11.57 -0.67
N ALA A 74 16.92 12.00 -1.66
CA ALA A 74 18.10 11.28 -2.12
C ALA A 74 19.19 11.17 -1.03
N LYS A 75 19.44 12.27 -0.29
CA LYS A 75 20.39 12.29 0.84
C LYS A 75 19.93 11.38 1.97
N GLN A 76 18.65 11.42 2.31
CA GLN A 76 18.09 10.57 3.36
C GLN A 76 18.06 9.10 2.93
N SER A 77 17.70 8.82 1.68
CA SER A 77 17.69 7.46 1.13
C SER A 77 19.10 6.86 1.14
N ALA A 78 20.15 7.64 0.88
CA ALA A 78 21.53 7.14 0.98
C ALA A 78 21.92 6.70 2.40
N LYS A 79 21.38 7.36 3.44
CA LYS A 79 21.63 6.99 4.85
C LYS A 79 20.82 5.79 5.29
N ASP A 80 19.57 5.72 4.84
CA ASP A 80 18.59 4.75 5.33
C ASP A 80 18.50 3.50 4.44
N LYS A 81 19.23 3.44 3.32
CA LYS A 81 19.09 2.41 2.28
C LYS A 81 19.19 0.98 2.83
N GLU A 82 20.16 0.73 3.70
CA GLU A 82 20.40 -0.62 4.24
C GLU A 82 19.24 -1.12 5.10
N THR A 83 18.59 -0.22 5.84
CA THR A 83 17.51 -0.60 6.76
C THR A 83 16.13 -0.51 6.13
N TRP A 84 15.92 0.45 5.23
CA TRP A 84 14.58 0.80 4.72
C TRP A 84 14.44 0.58 3.21
N GLY A 85 15.48 0.09 2.55
CA GLY A 85 15.47 -0.06 1.09
C GLY A 85 15.48 1.26 0.34
N GLU A 86 15.34 1.18 -0.97
CA GLU A 86 15.32 2.35 -1.86
C GLU A 86 13.88 2.69 -2.28
N VAL A 87 13.44 3.92 -2.02
CA VAL A 87 12.15 4.42 -2.49
C VAL A 87 12.25 4.68 -4.00
N LYS A 88 11.48 3.91 -4.78
CA LYS A 88 11.50 3.97 -6.25
C LYS A 88 10.10 4.21 -6.79
N GLY A 89 10.02 4.94 -7.90
CA GLY A 89 8.77 5.11 -8.64
C GLY A 89 8.66 6.49 -9.25
N THR A 90 7.65 6.65 -10.11
CA THR A 90 7.24 7.97 -10.59
C THR A 90 6.54 8.73 -9.47
N ARG A 91 6.43 10.06 -9.60
CA ARG A 91 5.68 10.90 -8.66
C ARG A 91 4.27 10.38 -8.38
N ALA A 92 3.51 10.02 -9.42
CA ALA A 92 2.17 9.47 -9.28
C ALA A 92 2.16 8.11 -8.53
N GLN A 93 3.16 7.26 -8.79
CA GLN A 93 3.32 6.01 -8.06
C GLN A 93 3.63 6.23 -6.58
N LEU A 94 4.48 7.20 -6.24
CA LEU A 94 4.78 7.52 -4.85
C LEU A 94 3.56 8.06 -4.09
N LEU A 95 2.71 8.85 -4.77
CA LEU A 95 1.44 9.33 -4.20
C LEU A 95 0.43 8.20 -4.00
N TYR A 96 0.33 7.28 -4.96
CA TYR A 96 -0.41 6.03 -4.78
C TYR A 96 0.13 5.25 -3.57
N ASP A 97 1.45 5.10 -3.46
CA ASP A 97 2.06 4.35 -2.36
C ASP A 97 1.74 5.00 -1.00
N ILE A 98 1.74 6.34 -0.90
CA ILE A 98 1.33 7.05 0.33
C ILE A 98 -0.12 6.70 0.71
N SER A 99 -1.07 6.75 -0.24
CA SER A 99 -2.47 6.39 0.05
C SER A 99 -2.57 4.96 0.57
N LYS A 100 -1.86 4.01 -0.07
CA LYS A 100 -1.90 2.59 0.32
C LYS A 100 -1.27 2.29 1.66
N ILE A 101 -0.21 3.00 2.01
CA ILE A 101 0.42 2.87 3.33
C ILE A 101 -0.50 3.41 4.43
N LEU A 102 -1.17 4.54 4.19
CA LEU A 102 -2.12 5.09 5.15
C LEU A 102 -3.34 4.16 5.31
N ASP A 103 -3.89 3.65 4.19
CA ASP A 103 -4.99 2.67 4.21
C ASP A 103 -4.60 1.43 5.01
N GLU A 104 -3.40 0.89 4.78
CA GLU A 104 -2.92 -0.29 5.50
C GLU A 104 -2.72 -0.01 7.00
N ALA A 105 -2.20 1.18 7.35
CA ALA A 105 -2.11 1.59 8.75
C ALA A 105 -3.49 1.63 9.42
N VAL A 106 -4.51 2.18 8.74
CA VAL A 106 -5.90 2.20 9.22
C VAL A 106 -6.45 0.79 9.41
N VAL A 107 -6.31 -0.09 8.41
CA VAL A 107 -6.75 -1.49 8.51
C VAL A 107 -6.16 -2.19 9.74
N ASN A 108 -4.89 -1.93 10.05
CA ASN A 108 -4.22 -2.49 11.22
C ASN A 108 -4.73 -1.92 12.55
N ILE A 109 -5.07 -0.63 12.59
CA ILE A 109 -5.70 0.02 13.74
C ILE A 109 -7.11 -0.53 13.96
N ASP A 110 -7.91 -0.64 12.89
CA ASP A 110 -9.27 -1.16 12.94
C ASP A 110 -9.32 -2.62 13.36
N ASP A 111 -8.43 -3.45 12.82
CA ASP A 111 -8.28 -4.84 13.25
C ASP A 111 -7.96 -4.93 14.75
N SER A 112 -7.02 -4.11 15.24
CA SER A 112 -6.73 -4.08 16.67
C SER A 112 -7.91 -3.53 17.49
N ALA A 113 -8.67 -2.57 16.98
CA ALA A 113 -9.83 -2.02 17.66
C ALA A 113 -10.97 -3.04 17.76
N LEU A 114 -11.17 -3.86 16.72
CA LEU A 114 -12.15 -4.92 16.70
C LEU A 114 -11.82 -6.02 17.71
N HIS A 115 -10.54 -6.40 17.81
CA HIS A 115 -10.11 -7.52 18.64
C HIS A 115 -9.74 -7.13 20.07
N ASN A 116 -9.18 -5.94 20.29
CA ASN A 116 -8.69 -5.46 21.59
C ASN A 116 -8.96 -3.95 21.76
N PRO A 117 -10.24 -3.52 21.88
CA PRO A 117 -10.63 -2.11 21.89
C PRO A 117 -10.02 -1.30 23.04
N ASP A 118 -9.74 -1.94 24.19
CA ASP A 118 -9.17 -1.29 25.38
C ASP A 118 -7.63 -1.33 25.43
N SER A 119 -6.99 -1.79 24.35
CA SER A 119 -5.53 -1.91 24.31
C SER A 119 -4.85 -0.53 24.44
N PRO A 120 -3.91 -0.36 25.38
CA PRO A 120 -3.09 0.85 25.43
C PRO A 120 -2.30 1.07 24.14
N LEU A 121 -1.93 -0.01 23.44
CA LEU A 121 -1.25 0.07 22.16
C LEU A 121 -2.15 0.67 21.08
N LEU A 122 -3.45 0.40 21.10
CA LEU A 122 -4.39 0.99 20.15
C LEU A 122 -4.41 2.52 20.28
N ARG A 123 -4.58 3.02 21.51
CA ARG A 123 -4.57 4.46 21.79
C ARG A 123 -3.24 5.10 21.42
N LYS A 124 -2.13 4.46 21.82
CA LYS A 124 -0.77 4.92 21.50
C LYS A 124 -0.53 4.99 19.99
N SER A 125 -0.85 3.94 19.24
CA SER A 125 -0.68 3.90 17.79
C SER A 125 -1.54 4.93 17.08
N LEU A 126 -2.80 5.09 17.50
CA LEU A 126 -3.70 6.09 16.93
C LEU A 126 -3.17 7.51 17.17
N TYR A 127 -2.63 7.79 18.37
CA TYR A 127 -1.98 9.08 18.64
C TYR A 127 -0.72 9.30 17.76
N MET A 128 0.14 8.29 17.62
CA MET A 128 1.31 8.38 16.75
C MET A 128 0.91 8.67 15.30
N LEU A 129 -0.12 7.97 14.81
CA LEU A 129 -0.62 8.14 13.46
C LEU A 129 -1.30 9.50 13.29
N SER A 130 -2.07 9.98 14.27
CA SER A 130 -2.70 11.31 14.24
C SER A 130 -1.67 12.43 14.16
N GLU A 131 -0.58 12.34 14.93
CA GLU A 131 0.52 13.29 14.87
C GLU A 131 1.19 13.28 13.49
N ALA A 132 1.39 12.10 12.90
CA ALA A 132 1.95 11.96 11.56
C ALA A 132 1.05 12.58 10.49
N VAL A 133 -0.25 12.26 10.49
CA VAL A 133 -1.18 12.86 9.51
C VAL A 133 -1.33 14.37 9.71
N GLY A 134 -1.19 14.89 10.92
CA GLY A 134 -1.11 16.33 11.18
C GLY A 134 0.04 17.03 10.43
N ARG A 135 1.16 16.32 10.18
CA ARG A 135 2.30 16.82 9.40
C ARG A 135 2.17 16.53 7.90
N ILE A 136 1.55 15.41 7.54
CA ILE A 136 1.40 14.95 6.16
C ILE A 136 0.28 15.73 5.44
N LEU A 137 -0.86 15.92 6.08
CA LEU A 137 -2.07 16.49 5.48
C LEU A 137 -1.84 17.88 4.83
N PRO A 138 -1.17 18.86 5.49
CA PRO A 138 -0.91 20.15 4.86
C PRO A 138 -0.01 20.07 3.61
N GLN A 139 0.84 19.04 3.52
CA GLN A 139 1.67 18.82 2.34
C GLN A 139 0.86 18.18 1.21
N LEU A 140 0.00 17.21 1.52
CA LEU A 140 -0.92 16.62 0.55
C LEU A 140 -1.87 17.67 -0.03
N ASP A 141 -2.45 18.55 0.80
CA ASP A 141 -3.31 19.64 0.34
C ASP A 141 -2.58 20.58 -0.63
N ARG A 142 -1.32 20.93 -0.32
CA ARG A 142 -0.49 21.76 -1.22
C ARG A 142 -0.20 21.06 -2.54
N LEU A 143 0.13 19.77 -2.52
CA LEU A 143 0.35 18.97 -3.73
C LEU A 143 -0.94 18.90 -4.56
N ARG A 144 -2.08 18.72 -3.90
CA ARG A 144 -3.40 18.62 -4.53
C ARG A 144 -3.82 19.92 -5.22
N ALA A 145 -3.55 21.07 -4.60
CA ALA A 145 -3.79 22.37 -5.21
C ALA A 145 -2.96 22.62 -6.48
N GLY A 146 -1.79 21.96 -6.60
CA GLY A 146 -0.92 22.03 -7.77
C GLY A 146 -1.13 20.91 -8.80
N ALA A 147 -1.94 19.89 -8.48
CA ALA A 147 -2.13 18.71 -9.33
C ALA A 147 -2.95 19.06 -10.58
N ARG A 148 -2.42 18.69 -11.75
CA ARG A 148 -3.07 18.91 -13.06
C ARG A 148 -3.59 17.63 -13.68
N GLU A 149 -2.92 16.52 -13.40
CA GLU A 149 -3.28 15.21 -13.90
C GLU A 149 -4.36 14.59 -13.00
N GLN A 150 -5.43 14.09 -13.61
CA GLN A 150 -6.56 13.51 -12.86
C GLN A 150 -6.11 12.33 -12.00
N THR A 151 -5.24 11.47 -12.53
CA THR A 151 -4.71 10.32 -11.78
C THR A 151 -3.94 10.77 -10.53
N GLU A 152 -3.16 11.85 -10.62
CA GLU A 152 -2.44 12.39 -9.45
C GLU A 152 -3.42 12.99 -8.43
N ALA A 153 -4.40 13.75 -8.92
CA ALA A 153 -5.47 14.32 -8.10
C ALA A 153 -6.24 13.23 -7.34
N ASP A 154 -6.60 12.13 -8.00
CA ASP A 154 -7.35 11.03 -7.38
C ASP A 154 -6.55 10.33 -6.26
N GLN A 155 -5.23 10.13 -6.44
CA GLN A 155 -4.41 9.54 -5.37
C GLN A 155 -4.24 10.49 -4.18
N LEU A 156 -4.09 11.78 -4.46
CA LEU A 156 -4.00 12.81 -3.43
C LEU A 156 -5.33 12.93 -2.66
N ASP A 157 -6.46 12.93 -3.36
CA ASP A 157 -7.79 13.00 -2.73
C ASP A 157 -8.02 11.82 -1.79
N ARG A 158 -7.66 10.60 -2.21
CA ARG A 158 -7.71 9.41 -1.34
C ARG A 158 -6.79 9.55 -0.12
N ALA A 159 -5.53 9.92 -0.32
CA ALA A 159 -4.59 10.07 0.79
C ALA A 159 -5.04 11.16 1.78
N ILE A 160 -5.64 12.25 1.29
CA ILE A 160 -6.21 13.34 2.10
C ILE A 160 -7.42 12.86 2.89
N GLU A 161 -8.31 12.10 2.26
CA GLU A 161 -9.49 11.51 2.92
C GLU A 161 -9.06 10.57 4.05
N THR A 162 -8.20 9.58 3.77
CA THR A 162 -7.67 8.66 4.79
C THR A 162 -6.97 9.41 5.93
N ALA A 163 -6.17 10.45 5.61
CA ALA A 163 -5.50 11.26 6.62
C ALA A 163 -6.48 12.04 7.52
N LYS A 164 -7.60 12.53 6.96
CA LYS A 164 -8.65 13.21 7.72
C LYS A 164 -9.41 12.24 8.61
N GLU A 165 -9.76 11.06 8.09
CA GLU A 165 -10.41 10.00 8.89
C GLU A 165 -9.57 9.61 10.11
N ILE A 166 -8.26 9.45 9.95
CA ILE A 166 -7.33 9.20 11.06
C ILE A 166 -7.39 10.35 12.10
N ALA A 167 -7.33 11.59 11.64
CA ALA A 167 -7.33 12.76 12.52
C ALA A 167 -8.66 12.89 13.29
N ASP A 168 -9.78 12.65 12.62
CA ASP A 168 -11.11 12.68 13.21
C ASP A 168 -11.30 11.53 14.21
N ALA A 169 -10.91 10.31 13.86
CA ALA A 169 -10.97 9.15 14.76
C ALA A 169 -10.13 9.36 16.03
N ALA A 170 -8.94 9.96 15.90
CA ALA A 170 -8.09 10.30 17.03
C ALA A 170 -8.77 11.33 17.96
N LYS A 171 -9.39 12.36 17.38
CA LYS A 171 -10.14 13.38 18.11
C LYS A 171 -11.36 12.78 18.83
N GLU A 172 -12.14 11.96 18.15
CA GLU A 172 -13.33 11.29 18.72
C GLU A 172 -12.96 10.38 19.90
N ARG A 173 -11.85 9.65 19.79
CA ARG A 173 -11.35 8.77 20.85
C ARG A 173 -10.59 9.49 21.97
N GLY A 174 -10.37 10.81 21.83
CA GLY A 174 -9.65 11.62 22.80
C GLY A 174 -8.24 11.11 23.10
N VAL A 175 -7.54 10.59 22.08
CA VAL A 175 -6.14 10.18 22.24
C VAL A 175 -5.25 11.41 22.37
N ASN A 176 -4.17 11.29 23.14
CA ASN A 176 -3.30 12.42 23.46
C ASN A 176 -1.88 11.96 23.83
N ALA A 177 -1.00 12.93 24.07
CA ALA A 177 0.42 12.68 24.35
C ALA A 177 0.68 11.79 25.59
N GLU A 178 -0.25 11.71 26.55
CA GLU A 178 -0.10 10.83 27.71
C GLU A 178 -0.20 9.35 27.31
N ASP A 179 -0.90 9.03 26.22
CA ASP A 179 -1.01 7.66 25.69
C ASP A 179 0.36 7.09 25.26
N MET A 180 1.33 7.96 24.95
CA MET A 180 2.71 7.55 24.65
C MET A 180 3.47 6.99 25.85
N LYS A 181 3.09 7.37 27.07
CA LYS A 181 3.82 6.99 28.30
C LYS A 181 3.34 5.65 28.85
N THR A 182 2.22 5.13 28.36
CA THR A 182 1.61 3.91 28.87
C THR A 182 2.46 2.69 28.51
N LYS A 183 3.05 2.06 29.53
CA LYS A 183 3.76 0.78 29.38
C LYS A 183 2.74 -0.35 29.36
N VAL A 184 2.87 -1.27 28.40
CA VAL A 184 2.11 -2.53 28.42
C VAL A 184 2.52 -3.31 29.67
N THR A 185 1.66 -3.34 30.68
CA THR A 185 1.86 -4.20 31.84
C THR A 185 1.66 -5.65 31.43
N LYS A 186 2.40 -6.56 32.08
CA LYS A 186 2.46 -7.99 31.73
C LYS A 186 1.08 -8.68 31.78
N ASP A 187 0.10 -8.08 32.44
CA ASP A 187 -1.25 -8.60 32.66
C ASP A 187 -2.13 -8.53 31.40
N SER A 188 -1.89 -7.62 30.46
CA SER A 188 -2.58 -7.60 29.15
C SER A 188 -2.22 -8.79 28.27
N LYS A 189 -1.16 -9.53 28.61
CA LYS A 189 -0.73 -10.75 27.92
C LYS A 189 -1.41 -12.02 28.45
N ALA A 190 -2.06 -11.95 29.63
CA ALA A 190 -2.60 -13.12 30.32
C ALA A 190 -3.98 -13.57 29.81
N THR A 191 -4.77 -12.68 29.19
CA THR A 191 -6.12 -13.01 28.71
C THR A 191 -6.14 -13.94 27.48
N LYS A 192 -4.98 -14.31 26.92
CA LYS A 192 -4.87 -15.21 25.76
C LYS A 192 -4.57 -16.68 26.10
N LYS A 193 -4.58 -17.07 27.38
CA LYS A 193 -4.52 -18.48 27.83
C LYS A 193 -5.77 -18.83 28.65
N GLY A 194 -6.88 -19.05 27.98
CA GLY A 194 -8.10 -19.50 28.65
C GLY A 194 -9.34 -19.41 27.77
N ASN A 195 -9.40 -20.26 26.74
CA ASN A 195 -10.61 -20.98 26.35
C ASN A 195 -10.23 -22.15 25.44
#